data_AF-A0A8T5LD28-F1
#
_entry.id   AF-A0A8T5LD28-F1
#
_cell.length_a   1.000
_cell.length_b   1.000
_cell.length_c   1.000
_cell.angle_alpha   90.00
_cell.angle_beta   90.00
_cell.angle_gamma   90.00
#
_symmetry.space_group_name_H-M   'P 1'
#
loop_
_entity.id
_entity.type
_entity.pdbx_description
1 polymer ?
#
loop_
_entity_poly.entity_id
_entity_poly.type
_entity_poly.pdbx_seq_one_letter_code
_entity_poly.pdbx_strand_id
1 'polypeptide(L)'
;MYKGKKLNDQVLELIHNNWPIHVRETIQLLNWDPFDISNVSKIRYHFHELRKKEKIRTKKIGRALVAWPVEIEKLRLIHELLRE
;
A
#
# COMPACT_ATOMS: atom_id res chain seq x y z
N MET A 1 -24.48 4.07 4.92
CA MET A 1 -23.62 3.04 4.27
C MET A 1 -22.65 3.74 3.35
N TYR A 2 -21.36 3.51 3.51
CA TYR A 2 -20.33 4.37 2.94
C TYR A 2 -19.14 3.47 2.56
N LYS A 3 -18.34 3.92 1.58
CA LYS A 3 -16.88 3.72 1.62
C LYS A 3 -16.28 2.39 1.12
N GLY A 4 -16.81 1.74 0.08
CA GLY A 4 -16.02 0.73 -0.65
C GLY A 4 -14.98 1.40 -1.58
N LYS A 5 -15.48 2.09 -2.61
CA LYS A 5 -14.66 2.82 -3.59
C LYS A 5 -13.84 3.95 -2.95
N LYS A 6 -14.47 4.78 -2.10
CA LYS A 6 -13.79 5.89 -1.39
C LYS A 6 -12.59 5.42 -0.55
N LEU A 7 -12.70 4.25 0.10
CA LEU A 7 -11.60 3.74 0.93
C LEU A 7 -10.45 3.22 0.08
N ASN A 8 -10.74 2.57 -1.05
CA ASN A 8 -9.70 2.08 -1.95
C ASN A 8 -8.86 3.23 -2.52
N ASP A 9 -9.51 4.31 -2.91
CA ASP A 9 -8.85 5.52 -3.42
C ASP A 9 -8.03 6.20 -2.31
N GLN A 10 -8.58 6.30 -1.10
CA GLN A 10 -7.88 6.83 0.06
C GLN A 10 -6.64 6.00 0.46
N VAL A 11 -6.75 4.65 0.42
CA VAL A 11 -5.60 3.77 0.68
C VAL A 11 -4.52 3.96 -0.37
N LEU A 12 -4.90 4.11 -1.65
CA LEU A 12 -3.93 4.39 -2.71
C LEU A 12 -3.20 5.71 -2.46
N GLU A 13 -3.93 6.78 -2.14
CA GLU A 13 -3.35 8.09 -1.80
C GLU A 13 -2.36 7.99 -0.62
N LEU A 14 -2.73 7.27 0.45
CA LEU A 14 -1.83 7.04 1.58
C LEU A 14 -0.55 6.31 1.17
N ILE A 15 -0.64 5.34 0.26
CA ILE A 15 0.53 4.63 -0.27
C ILE A 15 1.41 5.58 -1.10
N HIS A 16 0.84 6.45 -1.93
CA HIS A 16 1.60 7.42 -2.71
C HIS A 16 2.35 8.43 -1.84
N ASN A 17 1.78 8.82 -0.71
CA ASN A 17 2.36 9.86 0.15
C ASN A 17 3.37 9.31 1.18
N ASN A 18 3.34 8.01 1.46
CA ASN A 18 4.09 7.41 2.58
C ASN A 18 4.88 6.15 2.19
N TRP A 19 5.15 5.92 0.90
CA TRP A 19 5.87 4.72 0.49
C TRP A 19 7.32 4.72 0.96
N PRO A 20 7.87 3.53 1.29
CA PRO A 20 7.19 2.25 1.42
C PRO A 20 6.35 2.17 2.71
N ILE A 21 5.12 1.66 2.62
CA ILE A 21 4.18 1.64 3.77
C ILE A 21 3.73 0.22 4.14
N HIS A 22 3.71 -0.06 5.44
CA HIS A 22 3.17 -1.28 6.01
C HIS A 22 1.65 -1.19 6.24
N VAL A 23 0.94 -2.32 6.15
CA VAL A 23 -0.52 -2.40 6.41
C VAL A 23 -0.94 -1.71 7.70
N ARG A 24 -0.21 -1.89 8.80
CA ARG A 24 -0.58 -1.27 10.10
C ARG A 24 -0.36 0.23 10.14
N GLU A 25 0.64 0.73 9.41
CA GLU A 25 0.86 2.17 9.29
C GLU A 25 -0.29 2.81 8.50
N THR A 26 -0.80 2.15 7.46
CA THR A 26 -2.00 2.60 6.75
C THR A 26 -3.20 2.68 7.69
N ILE A 27 -3.38 1.72 8.60
CA ILE A 27 -4.46 1.73 9.59
C ILE A 27 -4.30 2.89 10.59
N GLN A 28 -3.08 3.14 11.07
CA GLN A 28 -2.77 4.26 11.94
C GLN A 28 -3.08 5.61 11.27
N LEU A 29 -2.71 5.78 10.00
CA LEU A 29 -2.99 6.99 9.23
C LEU A 29 -4.49 7.21 8.96
N LEU A 30 -5.29 6.15 9.03
CA LEU A 30 -6.76 6.22 8.98
C LEU A 30 -7.39 6.50 10.35
N ASN A 31 -6.58 6.70 11.40
CA ASN A 31 -6.99 6.83 12.80
C ASN A 31 -7.82 5.64 13.29
N TRP A 32 -7.46 4.43 12.87
CA TRP A 32 -8.06 3.18 13.31
C TRP A 32 -7.09 2.39 14.20
N ASP A 33 -7.60 1.43 14.96
CA ASP A 33 -6.75 0.55 15.77
C ASP A 33 -5.95 -0.43 14.87
N PRO A 34 -4.60 -0.35 14.83
CA PRO A 34 -3.76 -1.23 14.03
C PRO A 34 -3.64 -2.67 14.58
N PHE A 35 -4.13 -2.94 15.79
CA PHE A 35 -4.14 -4.26 16.40
C PHE A 35 -5.45 -5.00 16.20
N ASP A 36 -6.51 -4.33 15.77
CA ASP A 36 -7.77 -4.95 15.36
C ASP A 36 -7.58 -5.76 14.05
N ILE A 37 -7.81 -7.08 14.16
CA ILE A 37 -7.67 -8.05 13.07
C ILE A 37 -8.62 -7.72 11.91
N SER A 38 -9.79 -7.15 12.18
CA SER A 38 -10.76 -6.74 11.17
C SER A 38 -10.22 -5.60 10.32
N ASN A 39 -9.59 -4.60 10.95
CA ASN A 39 -8.95 -3.48 10.25
C ASN A 39 -7.77 -3.96 9.41
N VAL A 40 -6.94 -4.86 9.96
CA VAL A 40 -5.84 -5.49 9.22
C VAL A 40 -6.35 -6.23 8.00
N SER A 41 -7.38 -7.06 8.15
CA SER A 41 -7.95 -7.84 7.05
C SER A 41 -8.54 -6.93 5.96
N LYS A 42 -9.22 -5.85 6.37
CA LYS A 42 -9.79 -4.85 5.46
C LYS A 42 -8.74 -4.11 4.64
N ILE A 43 -7.66 -3.64 5.26
CA ILE A 43 -6.58 -2.96 4.52
C ILE A 43 -5.81 -3.94 3.63
N ARG A 44 -5.58 -5.18 4.09
CA ARG A 44 -4.98 -6.23 3.24
C ARG A 44 -5.81 -6.51 1.99
N TYR A 45 -7.14 -6.51 2.11
CA TYR A 45 -8.03 -6.63 0.95
C TYR A 45 -7.82 -5.49 -0.05
N HIS A 46 -7.74 -4.22 0.41
CA HIS A 46 -7.48 -3.09 -0.47
C HIS A 46 -6.08 -3.14 -1.12
N PHE A 47 -5.05 -3.55 -0.38
CA PHE A 47 -3.72 -3.79 -0.96
C PHE A 47 -3.79 -4.83 -2.08
N HIS A 48 -4.52 -5.93 -1.87
CA HIS A 48 -4.69 -6.98 -2.88
C HIS A 48 -5.42 -6.48 -4.13
N GLU A 49 -6.51 -5.73 -3.95
CA GLU A 49 -7.28 -5.18 -5.07
C GLU A 49 -6.50 -4.11 -5.86
N LEU A 50 -5.75 -3.25 -5.17
CA LEU A 50 -4.87 -2.27 -5.83
C LEU A 50 -3.71 -2.94 -6.58
N ARG A 51 -3.14 -4.01 -6.01
CA ARG A 51 -2.10 -4.81 -6.66
C ARG A 51 -2.63 -5.49 -7.92
N LYS A 52 -3.82 -6.10 -7.86
CA LYS A 52 -4.48 -6.72 -9.03
C LYS A 52 -4.71 -5.73 -10.16
N LYS A 53 -5.01 -4.47 -9.83
CA LYS A 53 -5.16 -3.36 -10.78
C LYS A 53 -3.84 -2.69 -11.17
N GLU A 54 -2.72 -3.29 -10.77
CA GLU A 54 -1.35 -2.82 -11.04
C GLU A 54 -1.05 -1.39 -10.58
N LYS A 55 -1.80 -0.87 -9.60
CA LYS A 55 -1.56 0.48 -9.05
C LYS A 55 -0.40 0.50 -8.06
N ILE A 56 -0.20 -0.61 -7.36
CA ILE A 56 0.86 -0.75 -6.36
C ILE A 56 1.61 -2.07 -6.56
N ARG A 57 2.81 -2.12 -5.98
CA ARG A 57 3.52 -3.35 -5.70
C ARG A 57 3.41 -3.65 -4.20
N THR A 58 3.53 -4.93 -3.87
CA THR A 58 3.54 -5.39 -2.49
C THR A 58 4.65 -6.41 -2.30
N LYS A 59 5.32 -6.39 -1.15
CA LYS A 59 6.31 -7.41 -0.78
C LYS A 59 6.17 -7.77 0.69
N LYS A 60 6.37 -9.05 0.98
CA LYS A 60 6.44 -9.55 2.35
C LYS A 60 7.89 -9.46 2.84
N ILE A 61 8.11 -8.74 3.92
CA ILE A 61 9.43 -8.59 4.57
C ILE A 61 9.27 -9.13 5.99
N GLY A 62 9.78 -10.34 6.25
CA GLY A 62 9.49 -11.07 7.48
C GLY A 62 7.97 -11.30 7.65
N ARG A 63 7.38 -10.73 8.72
CA ARG A 63 5.93 -10.76 8.97
C ARG A 63 5.17 -9.55 8.40
N ALA A 64 5.88 -8.53 7.93
CA ALA A 64 5.30 -7.29 7.43
C ALA A 64 4.86 -7.43 5.95
N LEU A 65 3.66 -6.95 5.62
CA LEU A 65 3.23 -6.73 4.23
C LEU A 65 3.38 -5.25 3.91
N VAL A 66 4.31 -4.94 3.02
CA VAL A 66 4.69 -3.57 2.63
C VAL A 66 4.23 -3.30 1.21
N ALA A 67 3.80 -2.07 0.93
CA ALA A 67 3.35 -1.61 -0.38
C ALA A 67 4.02 -0.30 -0.81
N TRP A 68 4.11 -0.10 -2.13
CA TRP A 68 4.57 1.13 -2.76
C TRP A 68 3.95 1.29 -4.16
N PRO A 69 3.90 2.51 -4.72
CA PRO A 69 3.32 2.75 -6.05
C PRO A 69 4.14 2.08 -7.17
N VAL A 70 3.46 1.66 -8.23
CA VAL A 70 4.13 1.00 -9.37
C VAL A 70 5.10 1.93 -10.11
N GLU A 71 4.86 3.25 -10.08
CA GLU A 71 5.69 4.22 -10.81
C GLU A 71 7.13 4.28 -10.26
N ILE A 72 7.31 3.97 -8.98
CA ILE A 72 8.62 3.96 -8.32
C ILE A 72 9.53 2.88 -8.91
N GLU A 73 8.99 1.75 -9.39
CA GLU A 73 9.81 0.73 -10.05
C GLU A 73 10.42 1.25 -11.35
N LYS A 74 9.71 2.11 -12.09
CA LYS A 74 10.26 2.72 -13.31
C LYS A 74 11.43 3.63 -12.98
N LEU A 75 11.30 4.44 -11.93
CA LEU A 75 12.39 5.30 -11.46
C LEU A 75 13.59 4.49 -10.98
N ARG A 76 13.35 3.38 -10.28
CA ARG A 76 14.40 2.45 -9.83
C ARG A 76 15.18 1.87 -11.01
N LEU A 77 14.49 1.41 -12.05
CA LEU A 77 15.13 0.87 -13.26
C LEU A 77 15.96 1.93 -13.98
N ILE A 78 15.44 3.13 -14.17
CA ILE A 78 16.20 4.23 -14.79
C ILE A 78 17.46 4.54 -13.99
N HIS A 79 17.34 4.61 -12.67
CA HIS A 79 18.47 4.87 -11.79
C HIS A 79 19.52 3.74 -11.82
N GLU A 80 19.10 2.48 -11.93
CA GLU A 80 20.00 1.33 -12.13
C GLU A 80 20.75 1.43 -13.46
N LEU A 81 20.05 1.75 -14.57
CA LEU A 81 20.66 1.92 -15.89
C LEU A 81 21.66 3.10 -15.96
N LEU A 82 21.43 4.17 -15.20
CA LEU A 82 22.32 5.33 -15.17
C LEU A 82 23.59 5.11 -14.34
N ARG A 83 23.64 4.04 -13.53
CA ARG A 83 24.80 3.69 -12.71
C ARG A 83 25.72 2.66 -13.39
N GLU A 84 25.28 2.08 -14.49
CA GLU A 84 26.11 1.29 -15.42
C GLU A 84 26.77 2.21 -16.45
#